data_AF-A0A357CS85-F1
#
_entry.id   AF-A0A357CS85-F1
#
_cell.length_a   1.000
_cell.length_b   1.000
_cell.length_c   1.000
_cell.angle_alpha   90.00
_cell.angle_beta   90.00
_cell.angle_gamma   90.00
#
_symmetry.space_group_name_H-M   'P 1'
#
loop_
_entity.id
_entity.type
_entity.pdbx_description
1 polymer ?
#
loop_
_entity_poly.entity_id
_entity_poly.type
_entity_poly.pdbx_seq_one_letter_code
_entity_poly.pdbx_strand_id
1 'polypeptide(L)'
;GNRHWLEVNQHVGAYVPRRNGGAVIALQSGLYLLDPQTKEVASVYTFDPSLAENRFISGKCDRTGRFWAGTSDLLSQKPWGTLYCMEQALTVRPVLVNATLPWGLGWSPDYQVMYFIDTPTLEIVAFDFTADTGALNNRRTVVKFPDGVGQPAGMTVDAEGKLWVAHWQGGRVSRWDPTTGELLATVSLPVTLVSSCQFGGPELEELYITTARYPLNPKEQARQPQAGGVFRFRPEVNGLPAPKFNA
;
A
#
# COMPACT_ATOMS: atom_id res chain seq x y z
N GLY A 1 -2.02 26.10 -10.45
CA GLY A 1 -1.78 24.75 -10.98
C GLY A 1 -3.10 24.17 -11.43
N ASN A 2 -3.17 23.61 -12.64
CA ASN A 2 -4.39 23.03 -13.18
C ASN A 2 -4.79 21.83 -12.32
N ARG A 3 -5.95 21.91 -11.65
CA ARG A 3 -6.53 20.78 -10.92
C ARG A 3 -7.37 19.97 -11.89
N HIS A 4 -7.03 18.70 -12.04
CA HIS A 4 -7.79 17.75 -12.83
C HIS A 4 -8.53 16.81 -11.88
N TRP A 5 -9.81 16.58 -12.14
CA TRP A 5 -10.67 15.68 -11.37
C TRP A 5 -11.20 14.59 -12.29
N LEU A 6 -11.29 13.38 -11.75
CA LEU A 6 -11.89 12.21 -12.40
C LEU A 6 -12.83 11.57 -11.39
N GLU A 7 -14.12 11.58 -11.70
CA GLU A 7 -15.13 10.93 -10.88
C GLU A 7 -15.31 9.49 -11.36
N VAL A 8 -15.19 8.54 -10.44
CA VAL A 8 -15.31 7.10 -10.72
C VAL A 8 -16.50 6.44 -10.02
N ASN A 9 -17.24 7.19 -9.18
CA ASN A 9 -18.44 6.73 -8.45
C ASN A 9 -18.26 5.48 -7.57
N GLN A 10 -17.05 5.24 -7.06
CA GLN A 10 -16.74 4.13 -6.16
C GLN A 10 -15.46 4.41 -5.36
N HIS A 11 -15.21 3.61 -4.31
CA HIS A 11 -13.98 3.73 -3.52
C HIS A 11 -12.74 3.44 -4.37
N VAL A 12 -11.72 4.31 -4.25
CA VAL A 12 -10.40 4.12 -4.84
C VAL A 12 -9.48 3.52 -3.78
N GLY A 13 -8.93 2.33 -4.07
CA GLY A 13 -7.95 1.66 -3.21
C GLY A 13 -6.50 2.02 -3.55
N ALA A 14 -6.20 2.17 -4.85
CA ALA A 14 -4.85 2.51 -5.29
C ALA A 14 -4.84 3.19 -6.66
N TYR A 15 -3.80 3.98 -6.90
CA TYR A 15 -3.51 4.64 -8.16
C TYR A 15 -2.01 4.55 -8.40
N VAL A 16 -1.58 3.95 -9.51
CA VAL A 16 -0.17 3.87 -9.87
C VAL A 16 0.03 4.31 -11.32
N PRO A 17 0.95 5.24 -11.61
CA PRO A 17 1.22 5.65 -12.99
C PRO A 17 1.70 4.48 -13.86
N ARG A 18 1.36 4.51 -15.14
CA ARG A 18 1.92 3.59 -16.14
C ARG A 18 3.16 4.18 -16.79
N ARG A 19 4.05 3.31 -17.30
CA ARG A 19 5.26 3.73 -18.03
C ARG A 19 4.94 4.57 -19.27
N ASN A 20 3.89 4.17 -20.00
CA ASN A 20 3.49 4.80 -21.26
C ASN A 20 2.40 5.88 -21.08
N GLY A 21 2.20 6.39 -19.86
CA GLY A 21 1.19 7.40 -19.54
C GLY A 21 -0.16 6.83 -19.09
N GLY A 22 -0.92 7.64 -18.36
CA GLY A 22 -2.13 7.17 -17.65
C GLY A 22 -1.78 6.46 -16.34
N ALA A 23 -2.71 5.66 -15.85
CA ALA A 23 -2.56 4.94 -14.59
C ALA A 23 -3.25 3.58 -14.59
N VAL A 24 -2.77 2.66 -13.76
CA VAL A 24 -3.59 1.56 -13.26
C VAL A 24 -4.28 2.00 -11.98
N ILE A 25 -5.55 1.65 -11.82
CA ILE A 25 -6.39 2.05 -10.70
C ILE A 25 -7.04 0.81 -10.11
N ALA A 26 -6.91 0.63 -8.80
CA ALA A 26 -7.69 -0.35 -8.06
C ALA A 26 -8.92 0.35 -7.47
N LEU A 27 -10.11 -0.04 -7.93
CA LEU A 27 -11.39 0.48 -7.49
C LEU A 27 -12.14 -0.59 -6.69
N GLN A 28 -13.25 -0.20 -6.05
CA GLN A 28 -14.08 -1.14 -5.32
C GLN A 28 -14.50 -2.35 -6.15
N SER A 29 -14.90 -2.16 -7.41
CA SER A 29 -15.41 -3.23 -8.26
C SER A 29 -14.35 -4.02 -9.01
N GLY A 30 -13.08 -3.58 -9.02
CA GLY A 30 -12.10 -4.15 -9.93
C GLY A 30 -10.80 -3.38 -10.14
N LEU A 31 -10.04 -3.82 -11.15
CA LEU A 31 -8.82 -3.19 -11.64
C LEU A 31 -9.07 -2.56 -13.02
N TYR A 32 -8.57 -1.34 -13.19
CA TYR A 32 -8.87 -0.49 -14.33
C TYR A 32 -7.62 0.19 -14.87
N LEU A 33 -7.68 0.60 -16.14
CA LEU A 33 -6.68 1.45 -16.79
C LEU A 33 -7.29 2.81 -17.11
N LEU A 34 -6.61 3.88 -16.71
CA LEU A 34 -6.93 5.24 -17.06
C LEU A 34 -6.16 5.65 -18.32
N ASP A 35 -6.90 6.02 -19.37
CA ASP A 35 -6.35 6.70 -20.52
C ASP A 35 -6.13 8.20 -20.20
N PRO A 36 -4.90 8.72 -20.33
CA PRO A 36 -4.61 10.11 -19.97
C PRO A 36 -5.19 11.15 -20.95
N GLN A 37 -5.50 10.77 -22.19
CA GLN A 37 -6.00 11.65 -23.24
C GLN A 37 -7.53 11.71 -23.21
N THR A 38 -8.19 10.56 -23.19
CA THR A 38 -9.66 10.47 -23.21
C THR A 38 -10.28 10.57 -21.82
N LYS A 39 -9.48 10.32 -20.76
CA LYS A 39 -9.92 10.14 -19.37
C LYS A 39 -10.83 8.93 -19.16
N GLU A 40 -10.86 8.02 -20.13
CA GLU A 40 -11.59 6.76 -20.02
C GLU A 40 -10.96 5.85 -18.96
N VAL A 41 -11.82 5.16 -18.19
CA VAL A 41 -11.42 4.20 -17.17
C VAL A 41 -11.89 2.82 -17.62
N ALA A 42 -11.04 2.12 -18.37
CA ALA A 42 -11.35 0.83 -18.96
C ALA A 42 -11.15 -0.30 -17.94
N SER A 43 -12.12 -1.20 -17.81
CA SER A 43 -12.04 -2.35 -16.92
C SER A 43 -11.08 -3.41 -17.45
N VAL A 44 -10.22 -3.95 -16.59
CA VAL A 44 -9.37 -5.12 -16.88
C VAL A 44 -9.85 -6.35 -16.13
N TYR A 45 -10.23 -6.17 -14.87
CA TYR A 45 -10.71 -7.24 -14.01
C TYR A 45 -11.80 -6.71 -13.10
N THR A 46 -12.90 -7.45 -12.98
CA THR A 46 -13.97 -7.16 -12.02
C THR A 46 -14.19 -8.37 -11.13
N PHE A 47 -14.61 -8.13 -9.89
CA PHE A 47 -15.04 -9.23 -9.03
C PHE A 47 -16.21 -9.99 -9.63
N ASP A 48 -16.33 -11.25 -9.22
CA ASP A 48 -17.61 -11.94 -9.28
C ASP A 48 -18.62 -11.13 -8.44
N PRO A 49 -19.81 -10.78 -8.99
CA PRO A 49 -20.84 -10.06 -8.25
C PRO A 49 -21.25 -10.71 -6.92
N SER A 50 -21.05 -12.03 -6.76
CA SER A 50 -21.26 -12.74 -5.49
C SER A 50 -20.28 -12.37 -4.37
N LEU A 51 -19.18 -11.69 -4.70
CA LEU A 51 -18.18 -11.15 -3.77
C LEU A 51 -18.40 -9.65 -3.49
N ALA A 52 -19.65 -9.15 -3.58
CA ALA A 52 -19.99 -7.73 -3.42
C ALA A 52 -19.52 -7.09 -2.09
N GLU A 53 -19.19 -7.91 -1.08
CA GLU A 53 -18.62 -7.45 0.18
C GLU A 53 -17.11 -7.17 0.12
N ASN A 54 -16.42 -7.45 -0.99
CA ASN A 54 -14.99 -7.21 -1.14
C ASN A 54 -14.69 -5.93 -1.93
N ARG A 55 -13.55 -5.29 -1.60
CA ARG A 55 -13.02 -4.17 -2.38
C ARG A 55 -11.51 -4.21 -2.44
N PHE A 56 -10.92 -3.62 -3.48
CA PHE A 56 -9.49 -3.32 -3.47
C PHE A 56 -9.19 -2.17 -2.50
N ILE A 57 -8.12 -2.31 -1.72
CA ILE A 57 -7.76 -1.38 -0.63
C ILE A 57 -6.34 -0.81 -0.74
N SER A 58 -5.48 -1.47 -1.51
CA SER A 58 -4.07 -1.13 -1.64
C SER A 58 -3.56 -1.55 -3.01
N GLY A 59 -2.41 -1.00 -3.40
CA GLY A 59 -1.70 -1.49 -4.56
C GLY A 59 -0.36 -0.82 -4.78
N LYS A 60 0.58 -1.58 -5.35
CA LYS A 60 1.93 -1.13 -5.68
C LYS A 60 2.45 -1.92 -6.87
N CYS A 61 3.31 -1.32 -7.68
CA CYS A 61 3.96 -2.03 -8.77
C CYS A 61 5.29 -2.63 -8.35
N ASP A 62 5.61 -3.78 -8.92
CA ASP A 62 6.96 -4.33 -8.86
C ASP A 62 7.86 -3.71 -9.96
N ARG A 63 9.18 -3.91 -9.89
CA ARG A 63 10.16 -3.34 -10.84
C ARG A 63 10.02 -3.90 -12.25
N THR A 64 9.46 -5.10 -12.39
CA THR A 64 9.15 -5.67 -13.71
C THR A 64 7.96 -4.97 -14.36
N GLY A 65 7.11 -4.33 -13.55
CA GLY A 65 5.96 -3.57 -13.99
C GLY A 65 4.64 -4.31 -13.82
N ARG A 66 4.56 -5.33 -12.95
CA ARG A 66 3.28 -5.93 -12.54
C ARG A 66 2.61 -5.07 -11.48
N PHE A 67 1.29 -5.07 -11.47
CA PHE A 67 0.52 -4.38 -10.44
C PHE A 67 0.00 -5.37 -9.39
N TRP A 68 0.41 -5.17 -8.15
CA TRP A 68 -0.01 -5.97 -7.01
C TRP A 68 -1.08 -5.22 -6.24
N ALA A 69 -2.23 -5.85 -5.99
CA ALA A 69 -3.38 -5.18 -5.38
C ALA A 69 -4.08 -6.08 -4.36
N GLY A 70 -4.26 -5.55 -3.15
CA GLY A 70 -4.88 -6.27 -2.04
C GLY A 70 -6.38 -5.98 -1.93
N THR A 71 -7.15 -7.00 -1.58
CA THR A 71 -8.59 -6.90 -1.31
C THR A 71 -8.91 -7.21 0.15
N SER A 72 -9.98 -6.62 0.65
CA SER A 72 -10.53 -6.89 1.99
C SER A 72 -12.04 -6.86 1.90
N ASP A 73 -12.72 -7.56 2.82
CA ASP A 73 -14.14 -7.31 3.04
C ASP A 73 -14.35 -5.86 3.52
N LEU A 74 -15.54 -5.30 3.31
CA LEU A 74 -15.85 -3.90 3.63
C LEU A 74 -15.65 -3.55 5.10
N LEU A 75 -15.75 -4.52 6.00
CA LEU A 75 -15.56 -4.34 7.44
C LEU A 75 -14.15 -4.73 7.91
N SER A 76 -13.35 -5.37 7.04
CA SER A 76 -12.00 -5.85 7.35
C SER A 76 -11.96 -6.83 8.53
N GLN A 77 -12.95 -7.72 8.61
CA GLN A 77 -13.13 -8.67 9.72
C GLN A 77 -12.99 -10.12 9.31
N LYS A 78 -13.17 -10.43 8.03
CA LYS A 78 -13.22 -11.82 7.55
C LYS A 78 -11.97 -12.11 6.72
N PRO A 79 -11.42 -13.33 6.77
CA PRO A 79 -10.24 -13.70 5.98
C PRO A 79 -10.64 -13.99 4.51
N TRP A 80 -11.34 -13.05 3.88
CA TRP A 80 -11.81 -13.12 2.50
C TRP A 80 -10.99 -12.24 1.57
N GLY A 81 -9.99 -11.55 2.12
CA GLY A 81 -9.03 -10.75 1.38
C GLY A 81 -8.08 -11.62 0.58
N THR A 82 -7.63 -11.06 -0.54
CA THR A 82 -6.69 -11.70 -1.46
C THR A 82 -5.72 -10.66 -2.00
N LEU A 83 -4.45 -11.02 -2.06
CA LEU A 83 -3.46 -10.29 -2.84
C LEU A 83 -3.49 -10.81 -4.28
N TYR A 84 -3.83 -9.95 -5.22
CA TYR A 84 -3.79 -10.23 -6.66
C TYR A 84 -2.52 -9.65 -7.30
N CYS A 85 -2.11 -10.28 -8.39
CA CYS A 85 -1.07 -9.78 -9.28
C CYS A 85 -1.67 -9.65 -10.69
N MET A 86 -1.62 -8.44 -11.24
CA MET A 86 -1.92 -8.15 -12.64
C MET A 86 -0.61 -8.07 -13.42
N GLU A 87 -0.46 -8.98 -14.38
CA GLU A 87 0.68 -9.07 -15.28
C GLU A 87 0.67 -7.95 -16.33
N GLN A 88 1.80 -7.76 -17.00
CA GLN A 88 1.96 -6.78 -18.10
C GLN A 88 1.01 -7.08 -19.28
N ALA A 89 0.68 -8.36 -19.48
CA ALA A 89 -0.29 -8.81 -20.48
C ALA A 89 -1.76 -8.70 -19.99
N LEU A 90 -2.01 -7.97 -18.90
CA LEU A 90 -3.33 -7.72 -18.30
C LEU A 90 -4.05 -8.96 -17.74
N THR A 91 -3.35 -10.09 -17.62
CA THR A 91 -3.88 -11.25 -16.89
C THR A 91 -3.82 -10.99 -15.39
N VAL A 92 -4.89 -11.32 -14.68
CA VAL A 92 -5.00 -11.12 -13.22
C VAL A 92 -5.11 -12.47 -12.54
N ARG A 93 -4.26 -12.72 -11.54
CA ARG A 93 -4.26 -13.96 -10.77
C ARG A 93 -4.23 -13.70 -9.27
N PRO A 94 -4.91 -14.51 -8.45
CA PRO A 94 -4.70 -14.50 -7.01
C PRO A 94 -3.29 -15.03 -6.69
N VAL A 95 -2.65 -14.48 -5.65
CA VAL A 95 -1.31 -14.89 -5.20
C VAL A 95 -1.30 -15.33 -3.74
N LEU A 96 -1.90 -14.53 -2.86
CA LEU A 96 -2.09 -14.89 -1.45
C LEU A 96 -3.59 -14.81 -1.15
N VAL A 97 -4.19 -15.93 -0.81
CA VAL A 97 -5.61 -16.05 -0.43
C VAL A 97 -5.75 -16.15 1.08
N ASN A 98 -6.97 -15.97 1.60
CA ASN A 98 -7.30 -16.03 3.02
C ASN A 98 -6.57 -14.95 3.87
N ALA A 99 -6.25 -13.81 3.26
CA ALA A 99 -5.79 -12.64 4.00
C ALA A 99 -6.99 -11.89 4.59
N THR A 100 -6.77 -11.01 5.57
CA THR A 100 -7.85 -10.18 6.12
C THR A 100 -7.82 -8.76 5.54
N LEU A 101 -6.67 -8.08 5.66
CA LEU A 101 -6.46 -6.70 5.21
C LEU A 101 -5.03 -6.54 4.63
N PRO A 102 -4.80 -7.00 3.38
CA PRO A 102 -3.52 -6.87 2.67
C PRO A 102 -3.23 -5.41 2.32
N TRP A 103 -2.53 -4.68 3.19
CA TRP A 103 -2.36 -3.23 3.05
C TRP A 103 -0.94 -2.81 2.66
N GLY A 104 0.07 -3.29 3.40
CA GLY A 104 1.46 -2.91 3.20
C GLY A 104 2.21 -3.85 2.24
N LEU A 105 2.92 -3.27 1.28
CA LEU A 105 3.69 -3.98 0.25
C LEU A 105 5.03 -3.29 0.00
N GLY A 106 6.10 -4.05 -0.17
CA GLY A 106 7.41 -3.51 -0.54
C GLY A 106 8.36 -4.61 -1.05
N TRP A 107 9.45 -4.22 -1.69
CA TRP A 107 10.49 -5.14 -2.14
C TRP A 107 11.84 -4.67 -1.63
N SER A 108 12.73 -5.61 -1.32
CA SER A 108 14.13 -5.32 -1.02
C SER A 108 14.80 -4.60 -2.21
N PRO A 109 15.86 -3.81 -1.99
CA PRO A 109 16.53 -3.06 -3.07
C PRO A 109 17.06 -3.95 -4.21
N ASP A 110 17.50 -5.17 -3.87
CA ASP A 110 17.96 -6.20 -4.81
C ASP A 110 16.81 -6.98 -5.48
N TYR A 111 15.57 -6.70 -5.10
CA TYR A 111 14.37 -7.32 -5.65
C TYR A 111 14.24 -8.83 -5.41
N GLN A 112 14.95 -9.40 -4.44
CA GLN A 112 14.87 -10.83 -4.11
C GLN A 112 13.88 -11.15 -2.98
N VAL A 113 13.43 -10.13 -2.22
CA VAL A 113 12.50 -10.30 -1.11
C VAL A 113 11.31 -9.39 -1.30
N MET A 114 10.11 -9.94 -1.13
CA MET A 114 8.88 -9.17 -1.01
C MET A 114 8.45 -9.12 0.46
N TYR A 115 8.15 -7.93 0.95
CA TYR A 115 7.57 -7.68 2.27
C TYR A 115 6.07 -7.42 2.16
N PHE A 116 5.31 -8.00 3.09
CA PHE A 116 3.86 -7.97 3.08
C PHE A 116 3.30 -7.79 4.49
N ILE A 117 2.25 -6.99 4.60
CA ILE A 117 1.48 -6.78 5.83
C ILE A 117 0.03 -7.16 5.56
N ASP A 118 -0.43 -8.18 6.30
CA ASP A 118 -1.85 -8.42 6.56
C ASP A 118 -2.16 -7.82 7.94
N THR A 119 -2.81 -6.66 7.96
CA THR A 119 -2.84 -5.75 9.12
C THR A 119 -3.23 -6.42 10.46
N PRO A 120 -4.26 -7.29 10.55
CA PRO A 120 -4.67 -7.90 11.83
C PRO A 120 -3.67 -8.90 12.39
N THR A 121 -2.70 -9.36 11.58
CA THR A 121 -1.65 -10.27 12.06
C THR A 121 -0.64 -9.57 12.97
N LEU A 122 -0.54 -8.23 12.91
CA LEU A 122 0.48 -7.44 13.62
C LEU A 122 1.91 -7.91 13.32
N GLU A 123 2.14 -8.36 12.08
CA GLU A 123 3.44 -8.84 11.61
C GLU A 123 3.78 -8.24 10.24
N ILE A 124 5.07 -8.05 9.98
CA ILE A 124 5.59 -7.98 8.61
C ILE A 124 6.14 -9.36 8.27
N VAL A 125 5.68 -9.94 7.18
CA VAL A 125 6.24 -11.17 6.62
C VAL A 125 7.04 -10.88 5.37
N ALA A 126 8.07 -11.67 5.16
CA ALA A 126 8.90 -11.69 3.97
C ALA A 126 8.68 -12.99 3.18
N PHE A 127 8.82 -12.88 1.86
CA PHE A 127 8.84 -13.99 0.91
C PHE A 127 10.06 -13.86 0.03
N ASP A 128 10.64 -14.99 -0.36
CA ASP A 128 11.58 -15.01 -1.47
C ASP A 128 10.78 -14.74 -2.76
N PHE A 129 11.20 -13.72 -3.51
CA PHE A 129 10.52 -13.20 -4.68
C PHE A 129 11.27 -13.59 -5.95
N THR A 130 10.60 -14.29 -6.86
CA THR A 130 11.15 -14.58 -8.18
C THR A 130 10.66 -13.54 -9.18
N ALA A 131 11.53 -12.62 -9.61
CA ALA A 131 11.15 -11.50 -10.48
C ALA A 131 10.51 -11.96 -11.81
N ASP A 132 11.02 -13.03 -12.43
CA ASP A 132 10.56 -13.50 -13.74
C ASP A 132 9.12 -14.00 -13.73
N THR A 133 8.66 -14.56 -12.61
CA THR A 133 7.33 -15.18 -12.50
C THR A 133 6.40 -14.45 -11.53
N GLY A 134 6.95 -13.60 -10.65
CA GLY A 134 6.22 -13.05 -9.51
C GLY A 134 5.81 -14.14 -8.51
N ALA A 135 6.59 -15.21 -8.38
CA ALA A 135 6.35 -16.26 -7.39
C ALA A 135 6.84 -15.82 -6.00
N LEU A 136 6.09 -16.21 -4.97
CA LEU A 136 6.38 -15.97 -3.56
C LEU A 136 6.61 -17.31 -2.85
N ASN A 137 7.78 -17.47 -2.26
CA ASN A 137 8.16 -18.70 -1.53
C ASN A 137 8.71 -18.36 -0.14
N ASN A 138 8.91 -19.38 0.70
CA ASN A 138 9.62 -19.27 1.98
C ASN A 138 9.12 -18.12 2.89
N ARG A 139 7.81 -18.11 3.15
CA ARG A 139 7.15 -17.16 4.05
C ARG A 139 7.81 -17.20 5.43
N ARG A 140 8.23 -16.04 5.93
CA ARG A 140 8.83 -15.88 7.26
C ARG A 140 8.44 -14.55 7.88
N THR A 141 8.18 -14.52 9.18
CA THR A 141 7.98 -13.26 9.90
C THR A 141 9.32 -12.58 10.11
N VAL A 142 9.40 -11.29 9.75
CA VAL A 142 10.62 -10.47 9.92
C VAL A 142 10.47 -9.39 10.99
N VAL A 143 9.24 -8.95 11.26
CA VAL A 143 8.93 -8.00 12.33
C VAL A 143 7.62 -8.42 12.99
N LYS A 144 7.58 -8.37 14.32
CA LYS A 144 6.36 -8.48 15.13
C LYS A 144 6.12 -7.16 15.85
N PHE A 145 4.94 -6.58 15.69
CA PHE A 145 4.60 -5.33 16.34
C PHE A 145 4.15 -5.58 17.78
N PRO A 146 4.66 -4.84 18.78
CA PRO A 146 4.18 -4.94 20.15
C PRO A 146 2.77 -4.36 20.28
N ASP A 147 2.03 -4.80 21.30
CA ASP A 147 0.70 -4.28 21.58
C ASP A 147 0.72 -2.77 21.89
N GLY A 148 -0.40 -2.11 21.60
CA GLY A 148 -0.58 -0.69 21.91
C GLY A 148 0.13 0.28 20.95
N VAL A 149 0.78 -0.22 19.89
CA VAL A 149 1.42 0.66 18.88
C VAL A 149 0.53 1.04 17.70
N GLY A 150 -0.74 0.63 17.72
CA GLY A 150 -1.61 0.67 16.56
C GLY A 150 -1.34 -0.49 15.60
N GLN A 151 -2.04 -0.51 14.48
CA GLN A 151 -2.00 -1.60 13.51
C GLN A 151 -1.11 -1.22 12.31
N PRO A 152 -0.24 -2.12 11.82
CA PRO A 152 0.60 -1.83 10.67
C PRO A 152 -0.24 -1.72 9.39
N ALA A 153 -0.09 -0.62 8.67
CA ALA A 153 -0.89 -0.30 7.48
C ALA A 153 0.02 -0.23 6.23
N GLY A 154 0.00 0.89 5.50
CA GLY A 154 0.86 1.09 4.35
C GLY A 154 2.36 1.16 4.72
N MET A 155 3.19 0.65 3.82
CA MET A 155 4.64 0.52 4.01
C MET A 155 5.42 0.96 2.76
N THR A 156 6.65 1.42 2.94
CA THR A 156 7.64 1.62 1.88
C THR A 156 9.03 1.16 2.32
N VAL A 157 9.94 0.99 1.36
CA VAL A 157 11.32 0.53 1.60
C VAL A 157 12.28 1.66 1.24
N ASP A 158 13.23 1.96 2.12
CA ASP A 158 14.27 2.94 1.84
C ASP A 158 15.47 2.33 1.08
N ALA A 159 16.40 3.20 0.65
CA ALA A 159 17.57 2.78 -0.13
C ALA A 159 18.54 1.85 0.64
N GLU A 160 18.45 1.82 1.98
CA GLU A 160 19.21 0.92 2.85
C GLU A 160 18.49 -0.40 3.13
N GLY A 161 17.34 -0.63 2.48
CA GLY A 161 16.53 -1.83 2.63
C GLY A 161 15.77 -1.89 3.95
N LYS A 162 15.56 -0.77 4.65
CA LYS A 162 14.77 -0.71 5.88
C LYS A 162 13.31 -0.38 5.58
N LEU A 163 12.43 -0.84 6.44
CA LEU A 163 10.98 -0.76 6.23
C LEU A 163 10.38 0.41 7.00
N TRP A 164 9.74 1.34 6.28
CA TRP A 164 8.96 2.42 6.87
C TRP A 164 7.49 2.05 6.88
N VAL A 165 6.86 1.99 8.05
CA VAL A 165 5.50 1.47 8.23
C VAL A 165 4.63 2.50 8.94
N ALA A 166 3.49 2.83 8.34
CA ALA A 166 2.45 3.64 8.96
C ALA A 166 1.63 2.82 9.97
N HIS A 167 1.21 3.44 11.07
CA HIS A 167 0.41 2.79 12.10
C HIS A 167 -1.00 3.38 12.17
N TRP A 168 -1.98 2.59 11.72
CA TRP A 168 -3.39 2.91 11.91
C TRP A 168 -3.74 2.87 13.40
N GLN A 169 -4.40 3.92 13.90
CA GLN A 169 -4.64 4.15 15.34
C GLN A 169 -3.36 4.25 16.21
N GLY A 170 -2.17 4.33 15.61
CA GLY A 170 -0.90 4.37 16.34
C GLY A 170 -0.21 5.73 16.34
N GLY A 171 -0.71 6.68 15.54
CA GLY A 171 -0.21 8.05 15.44
C GLY A 171 1.27 8.19 15.12
N ARG A 172 1.81 7.26 14.33
CA ARG A 172 3.23 7.22 13.99
C ARG A 172 3.52 6.59 12.65
N VAL A 173 4.74 6.82 12.17
CA VAL A 173 5.45 5.95 11.24
C VAL A 173 6.68 5.40 11.95
N SER A 174 7.00 4.13 11.76
CA SER A 174 8.19 3.48 12.33
C SER A 174 9.13 3.00 11.22
N ARG A 175 10.42 2.92 11.52
CA ARG A 175 11.46 2.37 10.64
C ARG A 175 12.02 1.08 11.25
N TRP A 176 12.02 -0.01 10.51
CA TRP A 176 12.46 -1.33 10.99
C TRP A 176 13.58 -1.92 10.15
N ASP A 177 14.49 -2.65 10.79
CA ASP A 177 15.41 -3.55 10.11
C ASP A 177 14.74 -4.92 9.89
N PRO A 178 14.47 -5.33 8.63
CA PRO A 178 13.85 -6.63 8.36
C PRO A 178 14.79 -7.83 8.56
N THR A 179 16.09 -7.59 8.76
CA THR A 179 17.09 -8.65 8.99
C THR A 179 17.12 -9.05 10.46
N THR A 180 17.07 -8.06 11.35
CA THR A 180 17.15 -8.26 12.81
C THR A 180 15.78 -8.19 13.49
N GLY A 181 14.79 -7.55 12.85
CA GLY A 181 13.48 -7.25 13.43
C GLY A 181 13.49 -6.03 14.35
N GLU A 182 14.59 -5.28 14.42
CA GLU A 182 14.75 -4.16 15.35
C GLU A 182 14.04 -2.88 14.86
N LEU A 183 13.47 -2.15 15.82
CA LEU A 183 12.93 -0.81 15.61
C LEU A 183 14.09 0.18 15.60
N LEU A 184 14.31 0.84 14.46
CA LEU A 184 15.40 1.80 14.26
C LEU A 184 14.98 3.24 14.56
N ALA A 185 13.74 3.62 14.21
CA ALA A 185 13.25 4.98 14.42
C ALA A 185 11.72 5.04 14.51
N THR A 186 11.21 6.12 15.11
CA THR A 186 9.78 6.44 15.15
C THR A 186 9.56 7.92 14.87
N VAL A 187 8.63 8.22 13.98
CA VAL A 187 8.14 9.57 13.68
C VAL A 187 6.72 9.68 14.23
N SER A 188 6.53 10.49 15.28
CA SER A 188 5.21 10.73 15.87
C SER A 188 4.43 11.78 15.09
N LEU A 189 3.13 11.56 14.92
CA LEU A 189 2.21 12.49 14.27
C LEU A 189 1.13 12.96 15.24
N PRO A 190 0.61 14.20 15.08
CA PRO A 190 -0.46 14.76 15.91
C PRO A 190 -1.86 14.23 15.51
N VAL A 191 -1.92 13.04 14.91
CA VAL A 191 -3.14 12.36 14.46
C VAL A 191 -2.97 10.87 14.67
N THR A 192 -4.06 10.14 14.91
CA THR A 192 -4.03 8.71 15.28
C THR A 192 -4.09 7.78 14.07
N LEU A 193 -4.83 8.15 13.03
CA LEU A 193 -5.10 7.29 11.86
C LEU A 193 -4.06 7.52 10.75
N VAL A 194 -2.84 7.03 10.93
CA VAL A 194 -1.78 7.09 9.92
C VAL A 194 -1.93 5.91 8.96
N SER A 195 -2.18 6.17 7.67
CA SER A 195 -2.62 5.14 6.73
C SER A 195 -1.52 4.57 5.84
N SER A 196 -0.60 5.41 5.36
CA SER A 196 0.49 4.97 4.48
C SER A 196 1.63 5.99 4.46
N CYS A 197 2.77 5.58 3.90
CA CYS A 197 3.89 6.48 3.63
C CYS A 197 4.62 6.10 2.34
N GLN A 198 5.22 7.08 1.68
CA GLN A 198 5.98 6.89 0.45
C GLN A 198 7.03 8.00 0.31
N PHE A 199 8.24 7.64 -0.12
CA PHE A 199 9.27 8.61 -0.45
C PHE A 199 8.96 9.37 -1.74
N GLY A 200 9.31 10.66 -1.75
CA GLY A 200 9.20 11.60 -2.84
C GLY A 200 10.18 12.75 -2.63
N GLY A 201 9.95 13.87 -3.33
CA GLY A 201 10.95 14.92 -3.46
C GLY A 201 11.90 14.66 -4.65
N PRO A 202 12.65 15.67 -5.10
CA PRO A 202 13.53 15.54 -6.27
C PRO A 202 14.59 14.45 -6.11
N GLU A 203 15.10 14.25 -4.90
CA GLU A 203 16.16 13.29 -4.57
C GLU A 203 15.63 12.09 -3.76
N LEU A 204 14.30 11.94 -3.68
CA LEU A 204 13.60 10.92 -2.87
C LEU A 204 13.92 11.01 -1.37
N GLU A 205 14.21 12.21 -0.89
CA GLU A 205 14.62 12.52 0.48
C GLU A 205 13.43 12.86 1.41
N GLU A 206 12.22 12.98 0.87
CA GLU A 206 11.03 13.38 1.63
C GLU A 206 10.05 12.21 1.78
N LEU A 207 9.77 11.81 3.02
CA LEU A 207 8.72 10.84 3.33
C LEU A 207 7.37 11.55 3.43
N TYR A 208 6.49 11.31 2.46
CA TYR A 208 5.10 11.75 2.50
C TYR A 208 4.26 10.72 3.25
N ILE A 209 3.38 11.20 4.14
CA ILE A 209 2.61 10.37 5.05
C ILE A 209 1.13 10.73 4.91
N THR A 210 0.30 9.78 4.52
CA THR A 210 -1.15 9.96 4.42
C THR A 210 -1.82 9.57 5.71
N THR A 211 -2.89 10.27 6.06
CA THR A 211 -3.68 10.03 7.27
C THR A 211 -5.16 10.04 6.95
N ALA A 212 -5.99 9.57 7.87
CA ALA A 212 -7.44 9.56 7.71
C ALA A 212 -8.13 10.42 8.78
N ARG A 213 -9.30 10.94 8.40
CA ARG A 213 -10.24 11.58 9.32
C ARG A 213 -11.39 10.64 9.70
N TYR A 214 -11.82 9.79 8.77
CA TYR A 214 -12.76 8.71 9.04
C TYR A 214 -12.01 7.49 9.62
N PRO A 215 -12.53 6.80 10.65
CA PRO A 215 -13.87 6.93 11.23
C PRO A 215 -13.97 7.80 12.50
N LEU A 216 -13.05 8.73 12.75
CA LEU A 216 -13.07 9.54 13.99
C LEU A 216 -14.41 10.22 14.20
N ASN A 217 -14.93 10.21 15.43
CA ASN A 217 -16.14 10.93 15.80
C ASN A 217 -15.86 12.45 15.96
N PRO A 218 -16.89 13.32 16.04
CA PRO A 218 -16.68 14.77 16.10
C PRO A 218 -15.77 15.26 17.24
N LYS A 219 -15.80 14.58 18.41
CA LYS A 219 -14.96 14.93 19.57
C LYS A 219 -13.49 14.57 19.32
N GLU A 220 -13.24 13.42 18.70
CA GLU A 220 -11.89 12.99 18.30
C GLU A 220 -11.31 13.88 17.21
N GLN A 221 -12.13 14.25 16.22
CA GLN A 221 -11.74 15.18 15.17
C GLN A 221 -11.38 16.56 15.73
N ALA A 222 -12.15 17.07 16.70
CA ALA A 222 -11.85 18.34 17.36
C ALA A 222 -10.51 18.31 18.12
N ARG A 223 -10.10 17.15 18.63
CA ARG A 223 -8.78 16.96 19.28
C ARG A 223 -7.64 16.76 18.28
N GLN A 224 -7.95 16.38 17.05
CA GLN A 224 -7.00 16.04 16.00
C GLN A 224 -7.31 16.87 14.74
N PRO A 225 -7.15 18.21 14.79
CA PRO A 225 -7.57 19.11 13.70
C PRO A 225 -6.86 18.83 12.36
N GLN A 226 -5.71 18.13 12.39
CA GLN A 226 -4.95 17.75 11.20
C GLN A 226 -5.32 16.36 10.65
N ALA A 227 -6.28 15.65 11.24
CA ALA A 227 -6.69 14.32 10.79
C ALA A 227 -7.24 14.37 9.36
N GLY A 228 -6.75 13.47 8.50
CA GLY A 228 -7.03 13.46 7.06
C GLY A 228 -6.06 14.32 6.23
N GLY A 229 -5.12 15.01 6.87
CA GLY A 229 -4.04 15.73 6.20
C GLY A 229 -2.97 14.80 5.64
N VAL A 230 -2.14 15.34 4.76
CA VAL A 230 -0.89 14.73 4.30
C VAL A 230 0.26 15.44 5.00
N PHE A 231 1.12 14.66 5.64
CA PHE A 231 2.31 15.16 6.32
C PHE A 231 3.54 14.87 5.49
N ARG A 232 4.61 15.60 5.79
CA ARG A 232 5.93 15.41 5.17
C ARG A 232 7.00 15.44 6.24
N PHE A 233 7.92 14.50 6.17
CA PHE A 233 9.08 14.37 7.03
C PHE A 233 10.32 14.12 6.17
N ARG A 234 11.49 14.66 6.55
CA ARG A 234 12.76 14.43 5.85
C ARG A 234 13.67 13.58 6.75
N PRO A 235 13.75 12.26 6.54
CA PRO A 235 14.73 11.41 7.21
C PRO A 235 16.15 11.65 6.66
N GLU A 236 17.15 11.07 7.32
CA GLU A 236 18.56 11.07 6.88
C GLU A 236 18.87 9.96 5.85
N VAL A 237 17.84 9.37 5.23
CA VAL A 237 17.96 8.31 4.23
C VAL A 237 17.01 8.59 3.08
N ASN A 238 17.41 8.25 1.86
CA ASN A 238 16.57 8.41 0.68
C ASN A 238 15.73 7.16 0.42
N GLY A 239 14.62 7.35 -0.27
CA GLY A 239 13.82 6.27 -0.81
C GLY A 239 14.34 5.67 -2.10
N LEU A 240 13.52 4.80 -2.68
CA LEU A 240 13.73 4.21 -4.00
C LEU A 240 12.67 4.73 -4.99
N PRO A 241 13.01 4.86 -6.29
CA PRO A 241 12.03 5.22 -7.31
C PRO A 241 10.85 4.25 -7.31
N ALA A 242 9.63 4.77 -7.21
CA ALA A 242 8.43 3.96 -7.24
C ALA A 242 8.26 3.32 -8.64
N PRO A 243 8.18 1.98 -8.76
CA PRO A 243 7.93 1.35 -10.03
C PRO A 243 6.57 1.76 -10.61
N LYS A 244 6.51 1.78 -11.94
CA LYS A 244 5.30 2.06 -12.72
C LYS A 244 4.79 0.77 -13.35
N PHE A 245 3.47 0.68 -13.53
CA PHE A 245 2.85 -0.43 -14.26
C PHE A 245 3.30 -0.41 -15.72
N ASN A 246 3.58 -1.59 -16.29
CA ASN A 246 4.04 -1.74 -17.67
C ASN A 246 3.02 -2.51 -18.51
N ALA A 247 2.00 -1.82 -18.98
CA ALA A 247 1.10 -2.25 -20.04
C ALA A 247 0.74 -1.05 -20.92
#